data_AF-A0A2G4GA11-F1
#
_entry.id   AF-A0A2G4GA11-F1
#
_cell.length_a   1.000
_cell.length_b   1.000
_cell.length_c   1.000
_cell.angle_alpha   90.00
_cell.angle_beta   90.00
_cell.angle_gamma   90.00
#
_symmetry.space_group_name_H-M   'P 1'
#
loop_
_entity.id
_entity.type
_entity.pdbx_description
1 polymer ?
#
loop_
_entity_poly.entity_id
_entity_poly.type
_entity_poly.pdbx_seq_one_letter_code
_entity_poly.pdbx_strand_id
1 'polypeptide(L)'
;MTLTPLGDSAVVVALGSVLDDATLRRVGRLAKVLEHDRLVGVVDVVPAFASVTVFYDASQSGGYEHLCAQIAARAQRTEMDEIGGETRMMEIPVCYGGARIIQVGAVDCVVDAAFDRAGRCIGSEGGGIRSEDQA
;
A
#
# COMPACT_ATOMS: atom_id res chain seq x y z
N MET A 1 -16.72 -5.55 4.77
CA MET A 1 -15.72 -6.56 4.36
C MET A 1 -16.46 -7.73 3.74
N THR A 2 -16.02 -8.20 2.57
CA THR A 2 -16.57 -9.39 1.91
C THR A 2 -15.45 -10.38 1.60
N LEU A 3 -15.77 -11.68 1.70
CA LEU A 3 -14.84 -12.78 1.41
C LEU A 3 -15.37 -13.53 0.20
N THR A 4 -14.59 -13.56 -0.87
CA THR A 4 -14.97 -14.23 -2.12
C THR A 4 -13.91 -15.24 -2.51
N PRO A 5 -14.28 -16.48 -2.87
CA PRO A 5 -13.32 -17.45 -3.36
C PRO A 5 -12.78 -16.97 -4.71
N LEU A 6 -11.48 -17.14 -4.92
CA LEU A 6 -10.82 -16.89 -6.20
C LEU A 6 -10.22 -18.21 -6.68
N GLY A 7 -11.05 -18.99 -7.39
CA GLY A 7 -10.73 -20.37 -7.73
C GLY A 7 -10.71 -21.29 -6.50
N ASP A 8 -9.91 -22.34 -6.57
CA ASP A 8 -9.90 -23.41 -5.54
C ASP A 8 -8.84 -23.20 -4.45
N SER A 9 -7.90 -22.27 -4.65
CA SER A 9 -6.70 -22.11 -3.81
C SER A 9 -6.44 -20.67 -3.39
N ALA A 10 -7.42 -19.79 -3.53
CA ALA A 10 -7.32 -18.43 -3.04
C ALA A 10 -8.65 -17.87 -2.53
N VAL A 11 -8.55 -16.95 -1.59
CA VAL A 11 -9.69 -16.15 -1.10
C VAL A 11 -9.31 -14.68 -1.16
N VAL A 12 -10.21 -13.88 -1.71
CA VAL A 12 -10.08 -12.43 -1.76
C VAL A 12 -10.88 -11.82 -0.63
N VAL A 13 -10.19 -11.03 0.19
CA VAL A 13 -10.76 -10.25 1.28
C VAL A 13 -10.92 -8.82 0.78
N ALA A 14 -12.13 -8.40 0.41
CA ALA A 14 -12.39 -7.00 0.05
C ALA A 14 -12.75 -6.19 1.29
N LEU A 15 -11.98 -5.12 1.55
CA LEU A 15 -12.11 -4.25 2.71
C LEU A 15 -12.84 -2.93 2.38
N GLY A 16 -12.86 -2.52 1.11
CA GLY A 16 -13.59 -1.36 0.62
C GLY A 16 -13.75 -1.37 -0.90
N SER A 17 -14.54 -0.44 -1.42
CA SER A 17 -14.74 -0.22 -2.86
C SER A 17 -14.19 1.14 -3.34
N VAL A 18 -13.67 1.95 -2.42
CA VAL A 18 -13.21 3.32 -2.66
C VAL A 18 -11.70 3.39 -2.50
N LEU A 19 -11.06 4.19 -3.36
CA LEU A 19 -9.64 4.46 -3.27
C LEU A 19 -9.37 5.52 -2.19
N ASP A 20 -9.29 5.12 -0.91
CA ASP A 20 -8.95 6.00 0.20
C ASP A 20 -7.77 5.49 1.05
N ASP A 21 -7.08 6.43 1.71
CA ASP A 21 -5.91 6.13 2.55
C ASP A 21 -6.27 5.26 3.76
N ALA A 22 -7.49 5.38 4.27
CA ALA A 22 -7.96 4.61 5.43
C ALA A 22 -8.08 3.12 5.08
N THR A 23 -8.61 2.81 3.90
CA THR A 23 -8.76 1.46 3.35
C THR A 23 -7.38 0.88 3.05
N LEU A 24 -6.49 1.64 2.41
CA LEU A 24 -5.13 1.20 2.14
C LEU A 24 -4.37 0.85 3.43
N ARG A 25 -4.52 1.68 4.48
CA ARG A 25 -3.96 1.39 5.81
C ARG A 25 -4.57 0.13 6.44
N ARG A 26 -5.89 -0.07 6.30
CA ARG A 26 -6.58 -1.28 6.80
C ARG A 26 -6.11 -2.54 6.09
N VAL A 27 -5.94 -2.47 4.77
CA VAL A 27 -5.39 -3.56 3.94
C VAL A 27 -3.97 -3.89 4.37
N GLY A 28 -3.09 -2.89 4.50
CA GLY A 28 -1.71 -3.09 4.93
C GLY A 28 -1.60 -3.68 6.35
N ARG A 29 -2.48 -3.26 7.28
CA ARG A 29 -2.55 -3.86 8.62
C ARG A 29 -2.99 -5.32 8.56
N LEU A 30 -4.06 -5.63 7.84
CA LEU A 30 -4.56 -7.00 7.72
C LEU A 30 -3.51 -7.92 7.10
N ALA A 31 -2.85 -7.48 6.02
CA ALA A 31 -1.79 -8.24 5.37
C ALA A 31 -0.64 -8.54 6.36
N LYS A 32 -0.15 -7.54 7.10
CA LYS A 32 0.90 -7.75 8.11
C LYS A 32 0.49 -8.74 9.20
N VAL A 33 -0.76 -8.71 9.66
CA VAL A 33 -1.25 -9.66 10.67
C VAL A 33 -1.29 -11.08 10.11
N LEU A 34 -1.79 -11.26 8.88
CA LEU A 34 -1.84 -12.57 8.22
C LEU A 34 -0.45 -13.10 7.86
N GLU A 35 0.52 -12.22 7.61
CA GLU A 35 1.92 -12.59 7.37
C GLU A 35 2.67 -12.98 8.65
N HIS A 36 2.43 -12.29 9.77
CA HIS A 36 3.07 -12.61 11.05
C HIS A 36 2.43 -13.82 11.75
N ASP A 37 1.11 -13.91 11.74
CA ASP A 37 0.34 -15.01 12.33
C ASP A 37 -0.24 -15.88 11.22
N ARG A 38 0.66 -16.56 10.50
CA ARG A 38 0.30 -17.41 9.37
C ARG A 38 -0.59 -18.56 9.82
N LEU A 39 -1.71 -18.67 9.13
CA LEU A 39 -2.65 -19.78 9.23
C LEU A 39 -2.06 -21.05 8.62
N VAL A 40 -2.42 -22.19 9.20
CA VAL A 40 -2.08 -23.50 8.62
C VAL A 40 -2.69 -23.59 7.22
N GLY A 41 -1.86 -23.98 6.26
CA GLY A 41 -2.25 -24.07 4.84
C GLY A 41 -2.23 -22.75 4.07
N VAL A 42 -1.91 -21.60 4.67
CA VAL A 42 -1.72 -20.35 3.91
C VAL A 42 -0.33 -20.35 3.25
N VAL A 43 -0.35 -20.30 1.91
CA VAL A 43 0.84 -20.29 1.06
C VAL A 43 1.37 -18.87 0.93
N ASP A 44 0.50 -17.90 0.66
CA ASP A 44 0.91 -16.51 0.46
C ASP A 44 -0.20 -15.50 0.78
N VAL A 45 0.19 -14.26 1.03
CA VAL A 45 -0.69 -13.13 1.33
C VAL A 45 -0.27 -11.94 0.48
N VAL A 46 -1.14 -11.54 -0.44
CA VAL A 46 -0.86 -10.47 -1.41
C VAL A 46 -1.81 -9.30 -1.15
N PRO A 47 -1.33 -8.17 -0.60
CA PRO A 47 -2.13 -6.96 -0.47
C PRO A 47 -2.33 -6.28 -1.84
N ALA A 48 -3.53 -5.76 -2.06
CA ALA A 48 -3.88 -4.86 -3.16
C ALA A 48 -4.29 -3.49 -2.57
N PHE A 49 -4.93 -2.62 -3.37
CA PHE A 49 -5.34 -1.32 -2.85
C PHE A 49 -6.46 -1.42 -1.80
N ALA A 50 -7.55 -2.13 -2.14
CA ALA A 50 -8.76 -2.24 -1.30
C ALA A 50 -9.08 -3.68 -0.89
N SER A 51 -8.18 -4.62 -1.17
CA SER A 51 -8.35 -6.03 -0.86
C SER A 51 -7.03 -6.71 -0.48
N VAL A 52 -7.14 -7.87 0.17
CA VAL A 52 -6.02 -8.79 0.42
C VAL A 52 -6.39 -10.13 -0.20
N THR A 53 -5.51 -10.68 -1.03
CA THR A 53 -5.66 -12.04 -1.58
C THR A 53 -4.83 -12.99 -0.73
N VAL A 54 -5.47 -14.03 -0.20
CA VAL A 54 -4.79 -15.08 0.57
C VAL A 54 -4.81 -16.36 -0.25
N PHE A 55 -3.62 -16.84 -0.61
CA PHE A 55 -3.44 -18.12 -1.27
C PHE A 55 -3.30 -19.22 -0.23
N TYR A 56 -4.00 -20.33 -0.43
CA TYR A 56 -4.03 -21.43 0.52
C TYR A 56 -4.09 -22.80 -0.17
N ASP A 57 -3.57 -23.81 0.53
CA ASP A 57 -3.69 -25.21 0.18
C ASP A 57 -4.89 -25.83 0.91
N ALA A 58 -5.94 -26.19 0.14
CA ALA A 58 -7.17 -26.75 0.66
C ALA A 58 -6.98 -28.07 1.41
N SER A 59 -5.92 -28.83 1.13
CA SER A 59 -5.62 -30.08 1.83
C SER A 59 -5.13 -29.86 3.26
N GLN A 60 -4.55 -28.69 3.54
CA GLN A 60 -3.94 -28.34 4.82
C GLN A 60 -4.80 -27.35 5.63
N SER A 61 -5.60 -26.51 4.97
CA SER A 61 -6.33 -25.42 5.62
C SER A 61 -7.60 -25.84 6.37
N GLY A 62 -8.01 -27.11 6.28
CA GLY A 62 -9.26 -27.60 6.85
C GLY A 62 -10.52 -27.12 6.10
N GLY A 63 -10.34 -26.60 4.88
CA GLY A 63 -11.42 -26.16 3.98
C GLY A 63 -11.65 -24.65 3.96
N TYR A 64 -12.38 -24.20 2.93
CA TYR A 64 -12.62 -22.78 2.65
C TYR A 64 -13.33 -22.06 3.81
N GLU A 65 -14.36 -22.68 4.40
CA GLU A 65 -15.17 -22.05 5.44
C GLU A 65 -14.39 -21.84 6.74
N HIS A 66 -13.56 -22.81 7.11
CA HIS A 66 -12.67 -22.72 8.27
C HIS A 66 -11.65 -21.59 8.09
N LEU A 67 -11.03 -21.51 6.90
CA LEU A 67 -10.10 -20.43 6.58
C LEU A 67 -10.79 -19.06 6.62
N CYS A 68 -11.98 -18.94 6.02
CA CYS A 68 -12.75 -17.70 6.04
C CYS A 68 -13.09 -17.23 7.46
N ALA A 69 -13.49 -18.15 8.34
CA ALA A 69 -13.77 -17.83 9.73
C ALA A 69 -12.53 -17.31 10.46
N GLN A 70 -11.37 -17.94 10.23
CA GLN A 70 -10.12 -17.52 10.84
C GLN A 70 -9.62 -16.17 10.33
N ILE A 71 -9.78 -15.89 9.03
CA ILE A 71 -9.45 -14.59 8.43
C ILE A 71 -10.38 -13.50 8.98
N ALA A 72 -11.68 -13.78 9.08
CA ALA A 72 -12.66 -12.85 9.64
C ALA A 72 -12.35 -12.50 11.10
N ALA A 73 -11.99 -13.48 11.92
CA ALA A 73 -11.61 -13.26 13.32
C ALA A 73 -10.35 -12.37 13.45
N ARG A 74 -9.35 -12.58 12.59
CA ARG A 74 -8.14 -11.73 12.58
C ARG A 74 -8.41 -10.32 12.06
N ALA A 75 -9.25 -10.18 11.05
CA ALA A 75 -9.66 -8.88 10.54
C ALA A 75 -10.37 -8.06 11.62
N GLN A 76 -11.32 -8.65 12.36
CA GLN A 76 -12.00 -7.99 13.47
C GLN A 76 -11.03 -7.55 14.57
N ARG A 77 -10.06 -8.40 14.94
CA ARG A 77 -9.04 -8.05 15.93
C ARG A 77 -8.16 -6.88 15.47
N THR A 78 -7.79 -6.86 14.19
CA THR A 78 -6.95 -5.82 13.59
C THR A 78 -7.65 -4.46 13.52
N GLU A 79 -8.99 -4.44 13.47
CA GLU A 79 -9.77 -3.21 13.55
C GLU A 79 -9.81 -2.61 14.96
N MET A 80 -9.71 -3.45 15.99
CA MET A 80 -9.68 -3.02 17.38
C MET A 80 -8.29 -2.53 17.81
N ASP A 81 -7.22 -3.13 17.26
CA ASP A 81 -5.86 -2.66 17.48
C ASP A 81 -5.53 -1.53 16.50
N GLU A 82 -5.53 -0.29 17.01
CA GLU A 82 -4.83 0.82 16.35
C GLU A 82 -3.32 0.59 16.46
N ILE A 83 -2.79 -0.29 15.61
CA ILE A 83 -1.34 -0.42 15.44
C ILE A 83 -0.86 0.86 14.75
N GLY A 84 -0.42 1.82 15.56
CA GLY A 84 0.24 3.04 15.14
C GLY A 84 1.56 2.72 14.44
N GLY A 85 1.49 2.43 13.14
CA GLY A 85 2.67 2.34 12.30
C GLY A 85 3.18 3.73 11.98
N GLU A 86 4.44 4.00 12.32
CA GLU A 86 5.13 5.23 11.91
C GLU A 86 5.22 5.29 10.38
N THR A 87 4.64 6.34 9.79
CA THR A 87 4.79 6.60 8.35
C THR A 87 6.24 7.03 8.10
N ARG A 88 7.03 6.16 7.48
CA ARG A 88 8.38 6.52 7.03
C ARG A 88 8.30 7.26 5.70
N MET A 89 8.57 8.56 5.71
CA MET A 89 8.81 9.31 4.49
C MET A 89 10.15 8.85 3.89
N MET A 90 10.11 8.36 2.65
CA MET A 90 11.30 8.03 1.88
C MET A 90 11.34 8.88 0.64
N GLU A 91 12.47 9.52 0.40
CA GLU A 91 12.73 10.26 -0.82
C GLU A 91 13.36 9.35 -1.88
N ILE A 92 12.78 9.34 -3.07
CA ILE A 92 13.24 8.53 -4.20
C ILE A 92 13.78 9.50 -5.27
N PRO A 93 15.11 9.64 -5.43
CA PRO A 93 15.66 10.54 -6.44
C PRO A 93 15.41 9.97 -7.85
N VAL A 94 14.73 10.74 -8.71
CA VAL A 94 14.43 10.35 -10.10
C VAL A 94 15.10 11.32 -11.07
N CYS A 95 15.89 10.79 -12.00
CA CYS A 95 16.50 11.58 -13.07
C CYS A 95 15.54 11.71 -14.27
N TYR A 96 14.73 12.77 -14.28
CA TYR A 96 13.97 13.17 -15.48
C TYR A 96 14.94 13.87 -16.44
N GLY A 97 15.44 13.15 -17.45
CA GLY A 97 16.40 13.71 -18.42
C GLY A 97 17.30 12.69 -19.12
N GLY A 98 17.22 11.41 -18.78
CA GLY A 98 17.96 10.38 -19.49
C GLY A 98 17.29 10.00 -20.80
N ALA A 99 18.05 9.97 -21.90
CA ALA A 99 17.69 9.35 -23.19
C ALA A 99 17.35 7.84 -23.12
N ARG A 100 17.16 7.28 -21.91
CA ARG A 100 16.87 5.86 -21.63
C ARG A 100 15.43 5.63 -21.13
N ILE A 101 14.68 6.67 -20.77
CA ILE A 101 13.22 6.55 -20.62
C ILE A 101 12.61 6.75 -22.00
N ILE A 102 12.25 5.64 -22.64
CA ILE A 102 11.52 5.66 -23.90
C ILE A 102 10.06 6.05 -23.61
N GLN A 103 9.75 7.30 -23.96
CA GLN A 103 8.45 7.99 -23.91
C GLN A 103 7.98 8.46 -22.52
N VAL A 104 8.12 9.77 -22.29
CA VAL A 104 7.16 10.54 -21.50
C VAL A 104 6.75 11.73 -22.37
N GLY A 105 5.52 11.70 -22.90
CA GLY A 105 4.88 12.91 -23.40
C GLY A 105 4.74 13.89 -22.26
N ALA A 106 5.05 15.17 -22.51
CA ALA A 106 5.23 16.23 -21.52
C ALA A 106 4.23 16.15 -20.35
N VAL A 107 4.79 15.95 -19.15
CA VAL A 107 4.10 16.21 -17.89
C VAL A 107 4.75 17.48 -17.37
N ASP A 108 3.98 18.57 -17.21
CA ASP A 108 4.50 19.81 -16.64
C ASP A 108 5.12 19.51 -15.28
N CYS A 109 6.41 19.80 -15.17
CA CYS A 109 7.24 19.43 -14.05
C CYS A 109 7.27 20.60 -13.05
N VAL A 110 6.60 20.45 -11.92
CA VAL A 110 6.77 21.32 -10.75
C VAL A 110 7.38 20.49 -9.62
N VAL A 111 8.66 20.12 -9.75
CA VAL A 111 9.45 19.67 -8.60
C VAL A 111 10.90 20.14 -8.81
N ASP A 112 11.19 21.39 -8.43
CA ASP A 112 12.57 21.86 -8.26
C ASP A 112 13.11 21.28 -6.94
N ALA A 113 13.64 20.06 -6.99
CA ALA A 113 14.44 19.48 -5.92
C ALA A 113 15.92 19.62 -6.30
N ALA A 114 16.63 20.52 -5.62
CA ALA A 114 18.08 20.59 -5.74
C ALA A 114 18.69 19.43 -4.92
N PHE A 115 19.64 18.71 -5.51
CA PHE A 115 20.37 17.62 -4.85
C PHE A 115 21.85 17.95 -4.75
N ASP A 116 22.47 17.67 -3.60
CA ASP A 116 23.90 17.80 -3.44
C ASP A 116 24.68 16.69 -4.17
N ARG A 117 26.01 16.83 -4.24
CA ARG A 117 26.90 15.89 -4.93
C ARG A 117 26.92 14.47 -4.30
N ALA A 118 26.30 14.29 -3.13
CA ALA A 118 26.14 13.02 -2.43
C ALA A 118 24.70 12.45 -2.52
N GLY A 119 23.82 13.10 -3.29
CA GLY A 119 22.43 12.66 -3.47
C GLY A 119 21.51 13.00 -2.30
N ARG A 120 21.88 13.94 -1.43
CA ARG A 120 20.98 14.47 -0.41
C ARG A 120 20.18 15.64 -0.96
N CYS A 121 18.90 15.68 -0.64
CA CYS A 121 18.04 16.78 -1.03
C CYS A 121 18.39 18.03 -0.20
N ILE A 122 18.70 19.11 -0.90
CA ILE A 122 18.86 20.44 -0.33
C ILE A 122 17.53 21.15 -0.57
N GLY A 123 16.76 21.30 0.52
CA GLY A 123 15.38 21.81 0.47
C GLY A 123 15.24 23.09 -0.34
N SER A 124 14.07 23.26 -0.94
CA SER A 124 13.72 24.45 -1.72
C SER A 124 13.81 25.69 -0.84
N GLU A 125 14.66 26.65 -1.23
CA GLU A 125 14.60 27.99 -0.65
C GLU A 125 13.23 28.58 -1.01
N GLY A 126 12.45 28.89 0.04
CA GLY A 126 11.10 29.43 -0.09
C GLY A 126 11.09 30.70 -0.92
N GLY A 127 10.53 30.60 -2.14
CA GLY A 127 10.12 31.75 -2.94
C GLY A 127 8.91 32.41 -2.27
N GLY A 128 9.16 33.40 -1.42
CA GLY A 128 8.13 34.30 -0.93
C GLY A 128 7.43 34.99 -2.09
N ILE A 129 6.12 34.79 -2.19
CA ILE A 129 5.20 35.57 -3.01
C ILE A 129 5.35 37.06 -2.66
N ARG A 130 6.10 37.81 -3.47
CA ARG A 130 6.03 39.26 -3.49
C ARG A 130 4.75 39.63 -4.24
N SER A 131 3.77 40.14 -3.50
CA SER A 131 2.60 40.83 -4.01
C SER A 131 3.03 42.08 -4.77
N GLU A 132 2.95 42.05 -6.10
CA GLU A 132 2.88 43.26 -6.93
C GLU A 132 1.45 43.78 -6.88
N ASP A 133 1.21 44.75 -6.00
CA ASP A 133 0.08 45.67 -6.07
C ASP A 133 0.64 47.09 -5.89
N GLN A 134 0.91 47.77 -7.01
CA GLN A 134 0.83 49.23 -7.19
C GLN A 134 1.47 49.66 -8.52
N ALA A 135 0.62 50.04 -9.47
CA ALA A 135 0.75 51.26 -10.28
C ALA A 135 -0.58 51.57 -10.98
#